data_AF-A0A093FMN1-F1
#
_entry.id   AF-A0A093FMN1-F1
#
_cell.length_a   1.000
_cell.length_b   1.000
_cell.length_c   1.000
_cell.angle_alpha   90.00
_cell.angle_beta   90.00
_cell.angle_gamma   90.00
#
_symmetry.space_group_name_H-M   'P 1'
#
loop_
_entity.id
_entity.type
_entity.pdbx_description
1 polymer ?
#
loop_
_entity_poly.entity_id
_entity_poly.type
_entity_poly.pdbx_seq_one_letter_code
_entity_poly.pdbx_strand_id
1 'polypeptide(L)'
;FYIFRAVDEDRKIEYKAAVKIQSWFRGCRVRAYLRHLNKMAIFIQKWWRGYRSRRYFSKMVETAYFIMKMNFYNEMAVRIQKRWQGYYVRKYIHNYYALKKYLEAISVNNEIVRSELQDYTEMKENEERRKDLEKKEKEKKYQARKMHYLLSTEQIAGIYNSPFRKSPDPMELLLRKSKPLSHRQQQMKSPFDSELYDWPTCKRPPSLTFSAAQPLPPIGRQKPQ
;
A
#
# COMPACT_ATOMS: atom_id res chain seq x y z
N PHE A 1 -120.05 -12.74 -51.65
CA PHE A 1 -119.20 -12.32 -50.51
C PHE A 1 -118.12 -13.34 -50.12
N TYR A 2 -118.39 -14.66 -50.08
CA TYR A 2 -117.41 -15.66 -49.65
C TYR A 2 -116.20 -15.84 -50.61
N ILE A 3 -116.43 -15.80 -51.93
CA ILE A 3 -115.39 -15.99 -52.97
C ILE A 3 -114.33 -14.87 -52.94
N PHE A 4 -114.74 -13.61 -52.86
CA PHE A 4 -113.81 -12.48 -52.78
C PHE A 4 -112.94 -12.51 -51.52
N ARG A 5 -113.47 -13.05 -50.41
CA ARG A 5 -112.74 -13.15 -49.15
C ARG A 5 -111.69 -14.26 -49.18
N ALA A 6 -111.98 -15.39 -49.85
CA ALA A 6 -111.00 -16.47 -50.05
C ALA A 6 -109.83 -16.02 -50.94
N VAL A 7 -110.11 -15.33 -52.05
CA VAL A 7 -109.09 -14.77 -52.96
C VAL A 7 -108.19 -13.76 -52.24
N ASP A 8 -108.75 -12.94 -51.34
CA ASP A 8 -107.96 -12.00 -50.54
C ASP A 8 -107.06 -12.68 -49.49
N GLU A 9 -107.47 -13.82 -48.93
CA GLU A 9 -106.63 -14.61 -48.03
C GLU A 9 -105.49 -15.31 -48.77
N ASP A 10 -105.77 -15.89 -49.95
CA ASP A 10 -104.74 -16.50 -50.79
C ASP A 10 -103.67 -15.47 -51.22
N ARG A 11 -104.10 -14.27 -51.60
CA ARG A 11 -103.18 -13.15 -51.91
C ARG A 11 -102.29 -12.78 -50.74
N LYS A 12 -102.81 -12.78 -49.50
CA LYS A 12 -102.01 -12.51 -48.29
C LYS A 12 -101.00 -13.60 -48.02
N ILE A 13 -101.35 -14.86 -48.28
CA ILE A 13 -100.46 -16.02 -48.11
C ILE A 13 -99.31 -15.94 -49.11
N GLU A 14 -99.61 -15.69 -50.40
CA GLU A 14 -98.62 -15.51 -51.46
C GLU A 14 -97.69 -14.33 -51.17
N TYR A 15 -98.24 -13.19 -50.74
CA TYR A 15 -97.45 -12.02 -50.37
C TYR A 15 -96.48 -12.33 -49.21
N LYS A 16 -96.96 -12.99 -48.15
CA LYS A 16 -96.11 -13.38 -47.01
C LYS A 16 -95.01 -14.36 -47.43
N ALA A 17 -95.34 -15.33 -48.28
CA ALA A 17 -94.35 -16.26 -48.84
C ALA A 17 -93.29 -15.53 -49.68
N ALA A 18 -93.71 -14.61 -50.55
CA ALA A 18 -92.80 -13.79 -51.36
C ALA A 18 -91.88 -12.94 -50.48
N VAL A 19 -92.41 -12.25 -49.46
CA VAL A 19 -91.61 -11.47 -48.51
C VAL A 19 -90.60 -12.36 -47.76
N LYS A 20 -90.99 -13.58 -47.38
CA LYS A 20 -90.08 -14.54 -46.73
C LYS A 20 -88.93 -14.96 -47.64
N ILE A 21 -89.21 -15.27 -48.91
CA ILE A 21 -88.19 -15.63 -49.90
C ILE A 21 -87.27 -14.43 -50.17
N GLN A 22 -87.82 -13.24 -50.38
CA GLN A 22 -87.06 -12.03 -50.66
C GLN A 22 -86.17 -11.61 -49.48
N SER A 23 -86.69 -11.63 -48.25
CA SER A 23 -85.91 -11.31 -47.06
C SER A 23 -84.79 -12.32 -46.82
N TRP A 24 -85.05 -13.61 -47.02
CA TRP A 24 -84.02 -14.65 -46.97
C TRP A 24 -82.92 -14.40 -48.01
N PHE A 25 -83.29 -14.15 -49.27
CA PHE A 25 -82.32 -13.88 -50.36
C PHE A 25 -81.49 -12.63 -50.08
N ARG A 26 -82.11 -11.51 -49.66
CA ARG A 26 -81.41 -10.28 -49.26
C ARG A 26 -80.41 -10.57 -48.13
N GLY A 27 -80.82 -11.35 -47.12
CA GLY A 27 -79.94 -11.78 -46.05
C GLY A 27 -78.77 -12.65 -46.52
N CYS A 28 -79.00 -13.59 -47.44
CA CYS A 28 -77.96 -14.41 -48.04
C CYS A 28 -76.91 -13.56 -48.78
N ARG A 29 -77.37 -12.57 -49.56
CA ARG A 29 -76.50 -11.65 -50.29
C ARG A 29 -75.65 -10.79 -49.36
N VAL A 30 -76.24 -10.21 -48.32
CA VAL A 30 -75.51 -9.41 -47.32
C VAL A 30 -74.49 -10.27 -46.57
N ARG A 31 -74.86 -11.46 -46.11
CA ARG A 31 -73.93 -12.37 -45.42
C ARG A 31 -72.77 -12.80 -46.30
N ALA A 32 -73.01 -13.05 -47.60
CA ALA A 32 -71.95 -13.37 -48.55
C ALA A 32 -70.96 -12.19 -48.71
N TYR A 33 -71.49 -10.96 -48.84
CA TYR A 33 -70.67 -9.76 -48.92
C TYR A 33 -69.84 -9.52 -47.65
N LEU A 34 -70.44 -9.65 -46.46
CA LEU A 34 -69.71 -9.52 -45.19
C LEU A 34 -68.59 -10.56 -45.05
N ARG A 35 -68.83 -11.82 -45.46
CA ARG A 35 -67.77 -12.85 -45.49
C ARG A 35 -66.62 -12.46 -46.42
N HIS A 36 -66.94 -11.89 -47.59
CA HIS A 36 -65.93 -11.41 -48.52
C HIS A 36 -65.10 -10.28 -47.91
N LEU A 37 -65.74 -9.26 -47.32
CA LEU A 37 -65.06 -8.15 -46.65
C LEU A 37 -64.17 -8.64 -45.49
N ASN A 38 -64.68 -9.54 -44.65
CA ASN A 38 -63.91 -10.12 -43.55
C ASN A 38 -62.69 -10.90 -44.06
N LYS A 39 -62.84 -11.66 -45.15
CA LYS A 39 -61.72 -12.37 -45.79
C LYS A 39 -60.64 -11.38 -46.26
N MET A 40 -61.04 -10.29 -46.91
CA MET A 40 -60.09 -9.24 -47.34
C MET A 40 -59.41 -8.56 -46.15
N ALA A 41 -60.16 -8.22 -45.10
CA ALA A 41 -59.61 -7.64 -43.88
C ALA A 41 -58.58 -8.57 -43.22
N ILE A 42 -58.87 -9.88 -43.13
CA ILE A 42 -57.93 -10.88 -42.60
C ILE A 42 -56.66 -10.96 -43.46
N PHE A 43 -56.79 -10.90 -44.79
CA PHE A 43 -55.61 -10.87 -45.67
C PHE A 43 -54.72 -9.67 -45.37
N ILE A 44 -55.28 -8.46 -45.33
CA ILE A 44 -54.54 -7.24 -45.02
C ILE A 44 -53.86 -7.34 -43.66
N GLN A 45 -54.60 -7.77 -42.63
CA GLN A 45 -54.09 -7.92 -41.27
C GLN A 45 -52.98 -8.98 -41.18
N LYS A 46 -53.13 -10.12 -41.85
CA LYS A 46 -52.12 -11.18 -41.90
C LYS A 46 -50.82 -10.67 -42.51
N TRP A 47 -50.90 -9.97 -43.65
CA TRP A 47 -49.75 -9.39 -44.32
C TRP A 47 -49.06 -8.33 -43.47
N TRP A 48 -49.85 -7.44 -42.85
CA TRP A 48 -49.31 -6.40 -41.97
C TRP A 48 -48.60 -6.95 -40.74
N ARG A 49 -49.20 -7.92 -40.04
CA ARG A 49 -48.58 -8.60 -38.89
C ARG A 49 -47.26 -9.25 -39.30
N GLY A 50 -47.24 -9.94 -40.44
CA GLY A 50 -46.02 -10.54 -40.99
C GLY A 50 -44.94 -9.51 -41.32
N TYR A 51 -45.30 -8.41 -41.97
CA TYR A 51 -44.36 -7.32 -42.28
C TYR A 51 -43.77 -6.70 -41.01
N ARG A 52 -44.62 -6.38 -40.02
CA ARG A 52 -44.18 -5.80 -38.74
C ARG A 52 -43.18 -6.71 -38.02
N SER A 53 -43.47 -8.00 -37.91
CA SER A 53 -42.57 -8.96 -37.26
C SER A 53 -41.25 -9.10 -38.01
N ARG A 54 -41.28 -9.22 -39.34
CA ARG A 54 -40.05 -9.29 -40.15
C ARG A 54 -39.19 -8.04 -40.00
N ARG A 55 -39.81 -6.85 -40.05
CA ARG A 55 -39.09 -5.58 -39.87
C ARG A 55 -38.41 -5.48 -38.49
N TYR A 56 -39.10 -5.92 -37.44
CA TYR A 56 -38.53 -5.93 -36.09
C TYR A 56 -37.37 -6.94 -35.98
N PHE A 57 -37.56 -8.14 -36.51
CA PHE A 57 -36.52 -9.17 -36.54
C PHE A 57 -35.27 -8.72 -37.32
N SER A 58 -35.44 -8.12 -38.49
CA SER A 58 -34.32 -7.56 -39.27
C SER A 58 -33.50 -6.55 -38.46
N LYS A 59 -34.17 -5.65 -37.72
CA LYS A 59 -33.49 -4.70 -36.83
C LYS A 59 -32.74 -5.41 -35.71
N MET A 60 -33.34 -6.42 -35.06
CA MET A 60 -32.67 -7.19 -34.01
C MET A 60 -31.40 -7.86 -34.53
N VAL A 61 -31.47 -8.50 -35.69
CA VAL A 61 -30.32 -9.16 -36.32
C VAL A 61 -29.22 -8.15 -36.65
N GLU A 62 -29.59 -7.01 -37.23
CA GLU A 62 -28.66 -5.92 -37.53
C GLU A 62 -27.96 -5.42 -36.24
N THR A 63 -28.72 -5.16 -35.17
CA THR A 63 -28.14 -4.75 -33.89
C THR A 63 -27.21 -5.80 -33.30
N ALA A 64 -27.59 -7.08 -33.35
CA ALA A 64 -26.77 -8.17 -32.82
C ALA A 64 -25.46 -8.32 -33.61
N TYR A 65 -25.53 -8.17 -34.93
CA TYR A 65 -24.35 -8.16 -35.80
C TYR A 65 -23.40 -7.00 -35.44
N PHE A 66 -23.92 -5.78 -35.27
CA PHE A 66 -23.09 -4.64 -34.89
C PHE A 66 -22.44 -4.82 -33.52
N ILE A 67 -23.18 -5.31 -32.53
CA ILE A 67 -22.63 -5.60 -31.20
C ILE A 67 -21.51 -6.64 -31.30
N MET A 68 -21.75 -7.75 -32.01
CA MET A 68 -20.74 -8.80 -32.20
C MET A 68 -19.47 -8.26 -32.88
N LYS A 69 -19.64 -7.48 -33.95
CA LYS A 69 -18.53 -6.86 -34.69
C LYS A 69 -17.76 -5.87 -33.82
N MET A 70 -18.46 -5.02 -33.05
CA MET A 70 -17.84 -4.06 -32.15
C MET A 70 -17.05 -4.76 -31.04
N ASN A 71 -17.62 -5.80 -30.43
CA ASN A 71 -16.95 -6.60 -29.40
C ASN A 71 -15.67 -7.24 -29.94
N PHE A 72 -15.71 -7.81 -31.14
CA PHE A 72 -14.52 -8.38 -31.79
C PHE A 72 -13.39 -7.36 -31.93
N TYR A 73 -13.69 -6.15 -32.45
CA TYR A 73 -12.67 -5.12 -32.60
C TYR A 73 -12.17 -4.59 -31.26
N ASN A 74 -13.04 -4.43 -30.27
CA ASN A 74 -12.64 -4.01 -28.93
C ASN A 74 -11.69 -5.03 -28.29
N GLU A 75 -11.96 -6.33 -28.41
CA GLU A 75 -11.05 -7.37 -27.92
C GLU A 75 -9.68 -7.31 -28.62
N MET A 76 -9.66 -7.13 -29.93
CA MET A 76 -8.40 -6.99 -30.68
C MET A 76 -7.64 -5.71 -30.29
N ALA A 77 -8.35 -4.59 -30.10
CA ALA A 77 -7.76 -3.34 -29.67
C ALA A 77 -7.10 -3.48 -28.28
N VAL A 78 -7.78 -4.12 -27.32
CA VAL A 78 -7.23 -4.38 -25.99
C VAL A 78 -5.95 -5.22 -26.06
N ARG A 79 -5.90 -6.25 -26.91
CA ARG A 79 -4.69 -7.07 -27.10
C ARG A 79 -3.51 -6.24 -27.60
N ILE A 80 -3.75 -5.40 -28.62
CA ILE A 80 -2.74 -4.49 -29.18
C ILE A 80 -2.27 -3.50 -28.11
N GLN A 81 -3.20 -2.86 -27.42
CA GLN A 81 -2.91 -1.88 -26.37
C GLN A 81 -2.11 -2.49 -25.22
N LYS A 82 -2.51 -3.66 -24.71
CA LYS A 82 -1.77 -4.37 -23.64
C LYS A 82 -0.34 -4.68 -24.06
N ARG A 83 -0.14 -5.14 -25.30
CA ARG A 83 1.20 -5.44 -25.84
C ARG A 83 2.05 -4.18 -25.93
N TRP A 84 1.47 -3.08 -26.42
CA TRP A 84 2.13 -1.79 -26.54
C TRP A 84 2.50 -1.20 -25.19
N GLN A 85 1.56 -1.13 -24.24
CA GLN A 85 1.80 -0.63 -22.89
C GLN A 85 2.93 -1.40 -22.20
N GLY A 86 2.95 -2.74 -22.34
CA GLY A 86 4.03 -3.56 -21.80
C GLY A 86 5.39 -3.22 -22.44
N TYR A 87 5.45 -3.00 -23.75
CA TYR A 87 6.67 -2.56 -24.42
C TYR A 87 7.12 -1.17 -23.92
N TYR A 88 6.19 -0.20 -23.85
CA TYR A 88 6.48 1.17 -23.44
C TYR A 88 7.08 1.23 -22.03
N VAL A 89 6.46 0.54 -21.06
CA VAL A 89 6.95 0.50 -19.68
C VAL A 89 8.36 -0.08 -19.62
N ARG A 90 8.64 -1.20 -20.30
CA ARG A 90 9.95 -1.85 -20.30
C ARG A 90 11.03 -1.03 -21.01
N LYS A 91 10.65 -0.17 -21.96
CA LYS A 91 11.61 0.65 -22.71
C LYS A 91 11.90 1.99 -22.04
N TYR A 92 10.87 2.66 -21.52
CA TYR A 92 10.98 4.06 -21.13
C TYR A 92 10.76 4.34 -19.64
N ILE A 93 10.10 3.44 -18.91
CA ILE A 93 9.76 3.68 -17.49
C ILE A 93 10.63 2.84 -16.56
N HIS A 94 10.69 1.52 -16.79
CA HIS A 94 11.37 0.59 -15.89
C HIS A 94 12.72 0.14 -16.46
N ASN A 95 13.81 0.57 -15.82
CA ASN A 95 15.16 0.07 -16.10
C ASN A 95 15.61 -0.89 -14.99
N TYR A 96 15.40 -2.19 -15.22
CA TYR A 96 15.75 -3.24 -14.27
C TYR A 96 17.23 -3.23 -13.87
N TYR A 97 18.13 -3.07 -14.85
CA TYR A 97 19.58 -3.10 -14.61
C TYR A 97 20.04 -1.90 -13.77
N ALA A 98 19.46 -0.72 -14.01
CA ALA A 98 19.74 0.46 -13.20
C ALA A 98 19.29 0.27 -11.74
N LEU A 99 18.08 -0.29 -11.53
CA LEU A 99 17.57 -0.58 -10.19
C LEU A 99 18.44 -1.65 -9.48
N LYS A 100 18.82 -2.72 -10.19
CA LYS A 100 19.68 -3.78 -9.63
C LYS A 100 21.03 -3.22 -9.16
N LYS A 101 21.69 -2.42 -10.01
CA LYS A 101 22.96 -1.78 -9.68
C LYS A 101 22.84 -0.85 -8.46
N TYR A 102 21.74 -0.11 -8.36
CA TYR A 102 21.45 0.75 -7.21
C TYR A 102 21.30 -0.05 -5.91
N LEU A 103 20.58 -1.17 -5.95
CA LEU A 103 20.39 -2.04 -4.80
C LEU A 103 21.69 -2.72 -4.35
N GLU A 104 22.54 -3.14 -5.29
CA GLU A 104 23.87 -3.66 -5.01
C GLU A 104 24.76 -2.60 -4.34
N ALA A 105 24.71 -1.35 -4.79
CA ALA A 105 25.43 -0.25 -4.13
C ALA A 105 24.91 0.00 -2.70
N ILE A 106 23.60 -0.09 -2.48
CA ILE A 106 23.01 0.00 -1.14
C ILE A 106 23.48 -1.13 -0.25
N SER A 107 23.53 -2.37 -0.74
CA SER A 107 23.94 -3.51 0.10
C SER A 107 25.38 -3.35 0.57
N VAL A 108 26.29 -2.93 -0.32
CA VAL A 108 27.69 -2.65 0.02
C VAL A 108 27.77 -1.53 1.07
N ASN A 109 27.04 -0.42 0.88
CA ASN A 109 27.04 0.66 1.86
C ASN A 109 26.51 0.21 3.23
N ASN A 110 25.46 -0.61 3.25
CA ASN A 110 24.92 -1.16 4.49
C ASN A 110 25.91 -2.07 5.21
N GLU A 111 26.72 -2.84 4.47
CA GLU A 111 27.79 -3.65 5.04
C GLU A 111 28.89 -2.78 5.66
N ILE A 112 29.32 -1.73 4.97
CA ILE A 112 30.31 -0.77 5.47
C ILE A 112 29.82 -0.10 6.76
N VAL A 113 28.59 0.41 6.77
CA VAL A 113 28.02 1.05 7.97
C VAL A 113 27.92 0.07 9.14
N ARG A 114 27.61 -1.20 8.87
CA ARG A 114 27.59 -2.23 9.93
C ARG A 114 29.00 -2.50 10.49
N SER A 115 30.02 -2.60 9.64
CA SER A 115 31.40 -2.78 10.12
C SER A 115 31.87 -1.56 10.93
N GLU A 116 31.58 -0.34 10.47
CA GLU A 116 31.95 0.87 11.19
C GLU A 116 31.28 0.95 12.57
N LEU A 117 29.99 0.58 12.65
CA LEU A 117 29.27 0.49 13.92
C LEU A 117 29.90 -0.55 14.85
N GLN A 118 30.32 -1.70 14.31
CA GLN A 118 30.97 -2.75 15.08
C GLN A 118 32.32 -2.27 15.63
N ASP A 119 33.15 -1.67 14.78
CA ASP A 119 34.45 -1.11 15.19
C ASP A 119 34.26 -0.02 16.26
N TYR A 120 33.26 0.83 16.12
CA TYR A 120 32.93 1.85 17.10
C TYR A 120 32.53 1.24 18.46
N THR A 121 31.72 0.17 18.46
CA THR A 121 31.35 -0.53 19.69
C THR A 121 32.56 -1.15 20.37
N GLU A 122 33.45 -1.81 19.62
CA GLU A 122 34.66 -2.42 20.17
C GLU A 122 35.62 -1.36 20.73
N MET A 123 35.82 -0.25 20.00
CA MET A 123 36.65 0.86 20.46
C MET A 123 36.14 1.45 21.77
N LYS A 124 34.83 1.62 21.90
CA LYS A 124 34.20 2.13 23.11
C LYS A 124 34.37 1.17 24.29
N GLU A 125 34.12 -0.12 24.07
CA GLU A 125 34.32 -1.16 25.09
C GLU A 125 35.79 -1.27 25.53
N ASN A 126 36.74 -1.15 24.60
CA ASN A 126 38.18 -1.10 24.89
C ASN A 126 38.54 0.13 25.72
N GLU A 127 37.98 1.29 25.39
CA GLU A 127 38.21 2.53 26.13
C GLU A 127 37.67 2.44 27.56
N GLU A 128 36.46 1.89 27.74
CA GLU A 128 35.86 1.63 29.05
C GLU A 128 36.70 0.65 29.87
N ARG A 129 37.14 -0.46 29.26
CA ARG A 129 38.06 -1.42 29.89
C ARG A 129 39.36 -0.75 30.33
N ARG A 130 39.94 0.13 29.50
CA ARG A 130 41.17 0.86 29.84
C ARG A 130 40.95 1.82 30.99
N LYS A 131 39.85 2.58 30.99
CA LYS A 131 39.45 3.46 32.10
C LYS A 131 39.25 2.69 33.41
N ASP A 132 38.65 1.50 33.35
CA ASP A 132 38.47 0.64 34.52
C ASP A 132 39.79 0.10 35.07
N LEU A 133 40.71 -0.30 34.18
CA LEU A 133 42.06 -0.72 34.58
C LEU A 133 42.83 0.45 35.21
N GLU A 134 42.78 1.64 34.60
CA GLU A 134 43.38 2.85 35.16
C GLU A 134 42.78 3.21 36.53
N LYS A 135 41.46 3.07 36.70
CA LYS A 135 40.77 3.30 37.98
C LYS A 135 41.22 2.29 39.03
N LYS A 136 41.30 1.00 38.68
CA LYS A 136 41.83 -0.06 39.55
C LYS A 136 43.30 0.18 39.93
N GLU A 137 44.12 0.66 38.99
CA GLU A 137 45.51 0.99 39.27
C GLU A 137 45.65 2.22 40.17
N LYS A 138 44.85 3.27 39.93
CA LYS A 138 44.75 4.45 40.81
C LYS A 138 44.32 4.06 42.22
N GLU A 139 43.33 3.17 42.35
CA GLU A 139 42.89 2.64 43.65
C GLU A 139 44.03 1.91 44.37
N LYS A 140 44.74 1.00 43.67
CA LYS A 140 45.92 0.31 44.24
C LYS A 140 47.00 1.31 44.71
N LYS A 141 47.31 2.31 43.90
CA LYS A 141 48.27 3.38 44.27
C LYS A 141 47.78 4.17 45.47
N TYR A 142 46.50 4.50 45.54
CA TYR A 142 45.89 5.20 46.67
C TYR A 142 45.98 4.36 47.96
N GLN A 143 45.61 3.08 47.90
CA GLN A 143 45.71 2.16 49.02
C GLN A 143 47.15 2.01 49.51
N ALA A 144 48.14 1.89 48.61
CA ALA A 144 49.56 1.85 48.99
C ALA A 144 49.97 3.14 49.72
N ARG A 145 49.60 4.32 49.21
CA ARG A 145 49.91 5.60 49.88
C ARG A 145 49.23 5.73 51.24
N LYS A 146 47.99 5.23 51.38
CA LYS A 146 47.21 5.21 52.63
C LYS A 146 47.84 4.29 53.67
N MET A 147 48.30 3.11 53.22
CA MET A 147 48.92 2.08 54.05
C MET A 147 50.45 2.19 54.09
N HIS A 148 51.04 3.33 53.70
CA HIS A 148 52.49 3.50 53.58
C HIS A 148 53.25 3.19 54.88
N TYR A 149 52.60 3.37 56.03
CA TYR A 149 53.16 3.04 57.35
C TYR A 149 53.42 1.54 57.56
N LEU A 150 52.86 0.64 56.73
CA LEU A 150 53.11 -0.80 56.79
C LEU A 150 54.39 -1.24 56.06
N LEU A 151 55.15 -0.28 55.52
CA LEU A 151 56.40 -0.50 54.80
C LEU A 151 57.52 -0.99 55.73
N SER A 152 58.33 -1.93 55.24
CA SER A 152 59.49 -2.45 55.97
C SER A 152 60.51 -1.35 56.30
N THR A 153 60.98 -1.32 57.54
CA THR A 153 62.13 -0.49 57.96
C THR A 153 63.39 -1.34 58.00
N GLU A 154 64.56 -0.72 58.16
CA GLU A 154 65.84 -1.43 58.26
C GLU A 154 65.87 -2.41 59.45
N GLN A 155 65.16 -2.06 60.53
CA GLN A 155 65.20 -2.81 61.79
C GLN A 155 64.04 -3.80 61.94
N ILE A 156 62.89 -3.56 61.29
CA ILE A 156 61.71 -4.42 61.37
C ILE A 156 61.11 -4.63 59.97
N ALA A 157 60.94 -5.90 59.60
CA ALA A 157 60.29 -6.30 58.37
C ALA A 157 58.79 -5.93 58.36
N GLY A 158 58.34 -5.25 57.30
CA GLY A 158 56.93 -4.87 57.11
C GLY A 158 56.04 -6.08 56.84
N ILE A 159 54.72 -5.94 57.03
CA ILE A 159 53.75 -7.05 56.88
C ILE A 159 53.84 -7.71 55.50
N TYR A 160 54.15 -6.92 54.46
CA TYR A 160 54.26 -7.37 53.08
C TYR A 160 55.68 -7.83 52.66
N ASN A 161 56.66 -7.80 53.58
CA ASN A 161 58.05 -8.24 53.36
C ASN A 161 58.47 -9.34 54.35
N SER A 162 57.69 -10.43 54.42
CA SER A 162 57.95 -11.52 55.35
C SER A 162 59.27 -12.26 55.05
N PRO A 163 60.14 -12.53 56.05
CA PRO A 163 61.42 -13.20 55.87
C PRO A 163 61.29 -14.66 55.40
N PHE A 164 60.09 -15.24 55.46
CA PHE A 164 59.80 -16.59 55.00
C PHE A 164 59.42 -16.68 53.51
N ARG A 165 59.32 -15.54 52.81
CA ARG A 165 59.04 -15.50 51.36
C ARG A 165 60.33 -15.26 50.57
N LYS A 166 60.45 -15.92 49.42
CA LYS A 166 61.62 -15.81 48.52
C LYS A 166 61.74 -14.44 47.84
N SER A 167 60.62 -13.71 47.71
CA SER A 167 60.57 -12.37 47.15
C SER A 167 59.52 -11.52 47.88
N PRO A 168 59.72 -10.19 47.96
CA PRO A 168 58.72 -9.28 48.54
C PRO A 168 57.38 -9.36 47.82
N ASP A 169 56.28 -9.17 48.55
CA ASP A 169 54.95 -9.14 47.95
C ASP A 169 54.83 -7.96 46.96
N PRO A 170 54.08 -8.08 45.85
CA PRO A 170 53.87 -6.97 44.91
C PRO A 170 53.40 -5.67 45.57
N MET A 171 52.67 -5.75 46.69
CA MET A 171 52.27 -4.59 47.47
C MET A 171 53.45 -3.89 48.16
N GLU A 172 54.41 -4.63 48.71
CA GLU A 172 55.64 -4.07 49.30
C GLU A 172 56.45 -3.27 48.28
N LEU A 173 56.56 -3.78 47.04
CA LEU A 173 57.23 -3.10 45.94
C LEU A 173 56.53 -1.79 45.54
N LEU A 174 55.21 -1.75 45.60
CA LEU A 174 54.43 -0.53 45.36
C LEU A 174 54.57 0.47 46.51
N LEU A 175 54.58 0.00 47.76
CA LEU A 175 54.79 0.83 48.94
C LEU A 175 56.13 1.55 48.86
N ARG A 176 57.22 0.84 48.55
CA ARG A 176 58.59 1.40 48.38
C ARG A 176 58.67 2.50 47.32
N LYS A 177 57.88 2.39 46.25
CA LYS A 177 57.83 3.38 45.15
C LYS A 177 56.91 4.57 45.44
N SER A 178 55.97 4.40 46.36
CA SER A 178 54.97 5.41 46.69
C SER A 178 55.48 6.38 47.75
N LYS A 179 54.88 7.57 47.84
CA LYS A 179 55.11 8.51 48.94
C LYS A 179 53.89 8.50 49.87
N PRO A 180 54.07 8.61 51.20
CA PRO A 180 52.95 8.61 52.13
C PRO A 180 51.95 9.71 51.76
N LEU A 181 50.67 9.50 52.07
CA LEU A 181 49.70 10.57 51.95
C LEU A 181 50.15 11.74 52.84
N SER A 182 50.37 12.91 52.24
CA SER A 182 50.64 14.13 52.99
C SER A 182 49.42 14.46 53.84
N HIS A 183 49.62 14.81 55.11
CA HIS A 183 48.57 15.35 55.95
C HIS A 183 48.15 16.70 55.37
N ARG A 184 47.17 16.67 54.48
CA ARG A 184 46.56 17.88 53.95
C ARG A 184 45.79 18.51 55.11
N GLN A 185 46.21 19.69 55.58
CA GLN A 185 45.30 20.58 56.29
C GLN A 185 44.09 20.79 55.38
N GLN A 186 42.92 20.40 55.86
CA GLN A 186 41.65 20.67 55.20
C GLN A 186 41.53 22.19 55.09
N GLN A 187 41.84 22.76 53.93
CA GLN A 187 41.23 24.04 53.61
C GLN A 187 39.75 23.74 53.42
N MET A 188 38.92 24.32 54.30
CA MET A 188 37.47 24.32 54.15
C MET A 188 37.16 24.88 52.77
N LYS A 189 36.75 24.02 51.84
CA LYS A 189 36.11 24.50 50.62
C LYS A 189 34.76 25.10 51.05
N SER A 190 34.53 26.36 50.71
CA SER A 190 33.20 26.95 50.81
C SER A 190 32.22 26.07 50.01
N PRO A 191 31.03 25.75 50.53
CA PRO A 191 30.08 24.84 49.87
C PRO A 191 29.51 25.31 48.51
N PHE A 192 30.01 26.38 47.89
CA PHE A 192 29.26 27.11 46.87
C PHE A 192 29.80 27.08 45.44
N ASP A 193 30.95 26.48 45.13
CA ASP A 193 31.58 26.64 43.80
C ASP A 193 31.70 25.37 42.92
N SER A 194 30.87 24.33 43.11
CA SER A 194 30.96 23.16 42.20
C SER A 194 29.65 22.44 41.90
N GLU A 195 28.54 23.17 41.78
CA GLU A 195 27.33 22.65 41.13
C GLU A 195 26.68 23.72 40.24
N LEU A 196 27.43 24.29 39.31
CA LEU A 196 26.83 25.13 38.28
C LEU A 196 27.71 25.17 37.04
N TYR A 197 27.69 24.13 36.21
CA TYR A 197 27.84 24.20 34.75
C TYR A 197 27.86 22.76 34.19
N ASP A 198 26.70 22.10 34.21
CA ASP A 198 26.38 21.03 33.25
C ASP A 198 24.85 20.80 33.17
N TRP A 199 24.08 21.90 33.25
CA TRP A 199 22.70 21.92 32.78
C TRP A 199 22.72 22.50 31.36
N PRO A 200 22.10 21.85 30.35
CA PRO A 200 22.06 22.41 29.00
C PRO A 200 21.22 23.68 29.03
N THR A 201 21.89 24.83 29.09
CA THR A 201 21.24 26.11 29.00
C THR A 201 20.80 26.31 27.55
N CYS A 202 19.52 26.10 27.28
CA CYS A 202 18.83 26.54 26.08
C CYS A 202 18.83 28.08 26.00
N LYS A 203 19.99 28.69 25.72
CA LYS A 203 20.12 30.14 25.48
C LYS A 203 20.82 30.49 24.17
N ARG A 204 21.17 29.48 23.37
CA ARG A 204 21.33 29.62 21.93
C ARG A 204 20.55 28.48 21.28
N PRO A 205 19.64 28.74 20.33
CA PRO A 205 19.26 27.67 19.42
C PRO A 205 20.58 27.15 18.83
N PRO A 206 20.80 25.83 18.75
CA PRO A 206 21.87 25.34 17.93
C PRO A 206 21.66 26.00 16.58
N SER A 207 22.67 26.66 16.04
CA SER A 207 22.82 26.72 14.59
C SER A 207 23.10 25.29 14.13
N LEU A 208 22.08 24.43 14.28
CA LEU A 208 21.81 23.39 13.32
C LEU A 208 21.62 24.17 12.01
N THR A 209 22.73 24.44 11.34
CA THR A 209 22.80 24.00 9.96
C THR A 209 22.47 22.51 9.99
N PHE A 210 21.18 22.18 10.10
CA PHE A 210 20.63 21.24 9.14
C PHE A 210 21.19 21.77 7.83
N SER A 211 22.22 21.09 7.30
CA SER A 211 22.46 21.14 5.87
C SER A 211 21.07 20.94 5.31
N ALA A 212 20.47 22.02 4.79
CA ALA A 212 19.11 22.00 4.30
C ALA A 212 19.07 20.77 3.41
N ALA A 213 18.31 19.77 3.84
CA ALA A 213 18.13 18.58 3.03
C ALA A 213 17.69 19.14 1.69
N GLN A 214 18.55 18.98 0.67
CA GLN A 214 18.21 19.50 -0.65
C GLN A 214 16.81 18.97 -0.93
N PRO A 215 15.85 19.83 -1.30
CA PRO A 215 14.53 19.37 -1.64
C PRO A 215 14.71 18.23 -2.63
N LEU A 216 14.23 17.04 -2.25
CA LEU A 216 14.26 15.90 -3.17
C LEU A 216 13.69 16.39 -4.50
N PRO A 217 14.36 16.11 -5.64
CA PRO A 217 13.91 16.62 -6.92
C PRO A 217 12.45 16.23 -7.11
N PRO A 218 11.60 17.15 -7.59
CA PRO A 218 10.18 16.87 -7.76
C PRO A 218 10.04 15.62 -8.60
N ILE A 219 9.28 14.64 -8.09
CA ILE A 219 8.90 13.46 -8.85
C ILE A 219 8.08 13.96 -10.03
N GLY A 220 8.75 14.12 -11.17
CA GLY A 220 8.14 14.49 -12.43
C GLY A 220 7.14 13.42 -12.81
N ARG A 221 5.86 13.63 -12.49
CA ARG A 221 4.77 12.91 -13.12
C ARG A 221 4.73 13.39 -14.56
N GLN A 222 5.53 12.79 -15.44
CA GLN A 222 5.32 12.93 -16.87
C GLN A 222 3.91 12.40 -17.16
N LYS A 223 3.03 13.30 -17.62
CA LYS A 223 1.75 12.91 -18.18
C LYS A 223 2.05 12.03 -19.40
N PRO A 224 1.47 10.83 -19.50
CA PRO A 224 1.56 10.05 -20.72
C PRO A 224 0.84 10.82 -21.83
N GLN A 225 1.58 11.18 -22.89
CA GLN A 225 1.03 11.50 -24.21
C GLN A 225 0.66 10.19 -24.93
#